data_AF-A0AA37JD01-F1
#
_entry.id   AF-A0AA37JD01-F1
#
_cell.length_a   1.000
_cell.length_b   1.000
_cell.length_c   1.000
_cell.angle_alpha   90.00
_cell.angle_beta   90.00
_cell.angle_gamma   90.00
#
_symmetry.space_group_name_H-M   'P 1'
#
loop_
_entity.id
_entity.type
_entity.pdbx_description
1 polymer ?
#
loop_
_entity_poly.entity_id
_entity_poly.type
_entity_poly.pdbx_seq_one_letter_code
_entity_poly.pdbx_strand_id
1 'polypeptide(L)'
;MSIKGVSSEIFIGKSEVNLIDSKKKRYKIQYDDLDKIDYWLSDKENGKLIFITKNKQKYCFEYRDTVNDTVLKAIDYIKDKKPELTIELLSEELRHKSKVRKKASVKIKRQKCKNCGKEYDSGVDICPYCNYSNTDTHFKWLFIGMIATFFIAIIGFAADFFLIAKPASDVINEIISSTQSPQPETTSIDEIITEAFSTTLTAGHYVVGIDIPVGTYSFFSKKGSGNLISSDGSINEIFDYDSEVGNNLKEYGIENFGTEELHNIFLPEETIVTVTGTQEVSAGCDDGLVSKMKKRHQENLSELEIGYGNYGANENIPAGTYNIIWLEGAGNIISESSNSDNGINEIMGDLSKLDTGDESNDMIKELNDKLYIKEFHNFIIEEGDILKIPDIKVKLIPSE
;
A
#
# COMPACT_ATOMS: atom_id res chain seq x y z
N MET A 1 9.78 -36.43 -9.97
CA MET A 1 9.54 -35.04 -10.40
C MET A 1 10.55 -34.13 -9.70
N SER A 2 11.15 -33.15 -10.37
CA SER A 2 11.98 -32.12 -9.70
C SER A 2 11.27 -30.77 -9.77
N ILE A 3 11.35 -29.99 -8.69
CA ILE A 3 10.72 -28.67 -8.58
C ILE A 3 11.73 -27.71 -7.96
N LYS A 4 12.04 -26.64 -8.70
CA LYS A 4 12.92 -25.57 -8.24
C LYS A 4 12.11 -24.51 -7.49
N GLY A 5 12.52 -24.22 -6.27
CA GLY A 5 11.94 -23.19 -5.42
C GLY A 5 12.80 -21.93 -5.40
N VAL A 6 12.49 -21.04 -4.46
CA VAL A 6 13.13 -19.72 -4.30
C VAL A 6 14.60 -19.85 -3.90
N SER A 7 14.87 -20.72 -2.93
CA SER A 7 16.21 -20.95 -2.38
C SER A 7 16.53 -22.42 -2.16
N SER A 8 15.67 -23.32 -2.67
CA SER A 8 15.79 -24.77 -2.50
C SER A 8 15.24 -25.51 -3.71
N GLU A 9 15.50 -26.80 -3.80
CA GLU A 9 14.95 -27.68 -4.83
C GLU A 9 14.41 -28.95 -4.16
N ILE A 10 13.27 -29.46 -4.64
CA ILE A 10 12.73 -30.74 -4.18
C ILE A 10 12.70 -31.75 -5.31
N PHE A 11 13.04 -33.00 -4.96
CA PHE A 11 12.89 -34.15 -5.82
C PHE A 11 11.88 -35.10 -5.20
N ILE A 12 10.73 -35.26 -5.86
CA ILE A 12 9.69 -36.21 -5.49
C ILE A 12 10.00 -37.56 -6.15
N GLY A 13 10.41 -38.53 -5.33
CA GLY A 13 10.71 -39.91 -5.70
C GLY A 13 9.51 -40.85 -5.50
N LYS A 14 9.73 -42.16 -5.64
CA LYS A 14 8.66 -43.16 -5.50
C LYS A 14 8.27 -43.45 -4.04
N SER A 15 9.22 -43.31 -3.12
CA SER A 15 9.05 -43.60 -1.69
C SER A 15 9.54 -42.48 -0.77
N GLU A 16 10.09 -41.40 -1.34
CA GLU A 16 10.76 -40.35 -0.58
C GLU A 16 10.72 -39.00 -1.29
N VAL A 17 10.85 -37.94 -0.50
CA VAL A 17 11.16 -36.57 -0.95
C VAL A 17 12.61 -36.25 -0.58
N ASN A 18 13.36 -35.68 -1.51
CA ASN A 18 14.65 -35.08 -1.23
C ASN A 18 14.55 -33.56 -1.36
N LEU A 19 14.69 -32.83 -0.26
CA LEU A 19 14.79 -31.36 -0.22
C LEU A 19 16.27 -30.97 -0.18
N ILE A 20 16.69 -30.11 -1.10
CA ILE A 20 18.04 -29.56 -1.17
C ILE A 20 17.98 -28.06 -0.88
N ASP A 21 18.63 -27.60 0.19
CA ASP A 21 18.64 -26.19 0.56
C ASP A 21 19.68 -25.36 -0.25
N SER A 22 19.71 -24.05 -0.02
CA SER A 22 20.62 -23.11 -0.68
C SER A 22 22.10 -23.40 -0.42
N LYS A 23 22.41 -24.16 0.64
CA LYS A 23 23.77 -24.63 0.96
C LYS A 23 24.08 -26.01 0.37
N LYS A 24 23.23 -26.51 -0.53
CA LYS A 24 23.27 -27.85 -1.13
C LYS A 24 23.17 -28.98 -0.12
N LYS A 25 22.72 -28.71 1.10
CA LYS A 25 22.49 -29.77 2.09
C LYS A 25 21.19 -30.49 1.73
N ARG A 26 21.27 -31.81 1.68
CA ARG A 26 20.16 -32.69 1.31
C ARG A 26 19.47 -33.23 2.56
N TYR A 27 18.14 -33.09 2.58
CA TYR A 27 17.25 -33.69 3.57
C TYR A 27 16.39 -34.72 2.87
N LYS A 28 16.51 -35.97 3.29
CA LYS A 28 15.78 -37.11 2.75
C LYS A 28 14.64 -37.46 3.70
N ILE A 29 13.42 -37.45 3.18
CA ILE A 29 12.18 -37.62 3.95
C ILE A 29 11.46 -38.84 3.37
N GLN A 30 11.40 -39.95 4.11
CA GLN A 30 10.65 -41.13 3.68
C GLN A 30 9.16 -40.89 3.82
N TYR A 31 8.35 -41.46 2.92
CA TYR A 31 6.89 -41.34 3.02
C TYR A 31 6.35 -42.00 4.29
N ASP A 32 6.97 -43.09 4.75
CA ASP A 32 6.60 -43.77 5.99
C ASP A 32 6.81 -42.88 7.23
N ASP A 33 7.74 -41.93 7.15
CA ASP A 33 8.04 -40.98 8.23
C ASP A 33 7.15 -39.73 8.19
N LEU A 34 6.40 -39.50 7.11
CA LEU A 34 5.48 -38.36 6.99
C LEU A 34 4.23 -38.56 7.86
N ASP A 35 3.92 -37.53 8.64
CA ASP A 35 2.72 -37.39 9.46
C ASP A 35 1.65 -36.59 8.72
N LYS A 36 2.04 -35.42 8.18
CA LYS A 36 1.16 -34.57 7.38
C LYS A 36 1.92 -33.64 6.45
N ILE A 37 1.22 -33.10 5.44
CA ILE A 37 1.71 -32.04 4.57
C ILE A 37 0.79 -30.83 4.69
N ASP A 38 1.37 -29.68 4.98
CA ASP A 38 0.65 -28.42 5.00
C ASP A 38 1.15 -27.56 3.83
N TYR A 39 0.27 -26.87 3.13
CA TYR A 39 0.70 -25.98 2.05
C TYR A 39 -0.18 -24.74 1.89
N TRP A 40 0.37 -23.72 1.22
CA TRP A 40 -0.40 -22.65 0.61
C TRP A 40 0.24 -22.30 -0.73
N LEU A 41 -0.60 -21.93 -1.69
CA LEU A 41 -0.17 -21.53 -3.02
C LEU A 41 0.49 -20.15 -2.97
N SER A 42 1.41 -19.94 -3.89
CA SER A 42 2.07 -18.66 -4.07
C SER A 42 1.15 -17.72 -4.83
N ASP A 43 1.02 -16.49 -4.35
CA ASP A 43 0.22 -15.43 -4.94
C ASP A 43 1.14 -14.22 -5.16
N LYS A 44 0.95 -13.15 -4.39
CA LYS A 44 1.88 -12.03 -4.24
C LYS A 44 3.07 -12.41 -3.32
N GLU A 45 2.92 -13.42 -2.45
CA GLU A 45 3.99 -13.98 -1.62
C GLU A 45 4.45 -15.36 -2.11
N ASN A 46 5.65 -15.79 -1.68
CA ASN A 46 6.11 -17.16 -1.92
C ASN A 46 5.17 -18.17 -1.26
N GLY A 47 4.71 -19.13 -2.06
CA GLY A 47 3.98 -20.30 -1.60
C GLY A 47 4.90 -21.18 -0.75
N LYS A 48 4.31 -21.97 0.14
CA LYS A 48 5.07 -22.94 0.95
C LYS A 48 4.45 -24.31 0.90
N LEU A 49 5.32 -25.30 0.88
CA LEU A 49 5.02 -26.71 1.03
C LEU A 49 5.81 -27.22 2.24
N ILE A 50 5.11 -27.65 3.28
CA ILE A 50 5.69 -28.02 4.57
C ILE A 50 5.46 -29.50 4.82
N PHE A 51 6.54 -30.26 4.80
CA PHE A 51 6.53 -31.68 5.17
C PHE A 51 6.74 -31.80 6.67
N ILE A 52 5.79 -32.44 7.36
CA ILE A 52 5.82 -32.67 8.79
C ILE A 52 5.94 -34.16 9.03
N THR A 53 7.00 -34.59 9.70
CA THR A 53 7.27 -35.99 10.02
C THR A 53 6.64 -36.40 11.35
N LYS A 54 6.54 -37.70 11.62
CA LYS A 54 5.96 -38.27 12.85
C LYS A 54 6.65 -37.79 14.13
N ASN A 55 7.94 -37.48 14.06
CA ASN A 55 8.71 -36.85 15.15
C ASN A 55 8.52 -35.32 15.24
N LYS A 56 7.55 -34.76 14.51
CA LYS A 56 7.21 -33.32 14.43
C LYS A 56 8.31 -32.42 13.85
N GLN A 57 9.30 -32.99 13.16
CA GLN A 57 10.27 -32.22 12.39
C GLN A 57 9.60 -31.63 11.14
N LYS A 58 9.98 -30.40 10.78
CA LYS A 58 9.38 -29.65 9.66
C LYS A 58 10.44 -29.36 8.60
N TYR A 59 10.10 -29.66 7.35
CA TYR A 59 10.91 -29.32 6.18
C TYR A 59 10.08 -28.45 5.26
N CYS A 60 10.58 -27.25 4.98
CA CYS A 60 9.83 -26.22 4.25
C CYS A 60 10.46 -26.00 2.88
N PHE A 61 9.63 -26.04 1.85
CA PHE A 61 9.96 -25.69 0.48
C PHE A 61 9.19 -24.44 0.08
N GLU A 62 9.89 -23.36 -0.25
CA GLU A 62 9.29 -22.09 -0.67
C GLU A 62 9.42 -21.92 -2.19
N TYR A 63 8.35 -21.51 -2.86
CA TYR A 63 8.26 -21.43 -4.32
C TYR A 63 7.45 -20.22 -4.78
N ARG A 64 7.60 -19.84 -6.05
CA ARG A 64 6.88 -18.74 -6.69
C ARG A 64 5.59 -19.24 -7.35
N ASP A 65 4.68 -18.32 -7.66
CA ASP A 65 3.39 -18.50 -8.34
C ASP A 65 3.47 -19.35 -9.61
N THR A 66 4.48 -19.11 -10.44
CA THR A 66 4.80 -19.87 -11.66
C THR A 66 4.97 -21.38 -11.44
N VAL A 67 5.13 -21.82 -10.19
CA VAL A 67 5.37 -23.21 -9.80
C VAL A 67 4.15 -23.84 -9.10
N ASN A 68 3.07 -23.09 -8.86
CA ASN A 68 1.85 -23.55 -8.18
C ASN A 68 1.30 -24.85 -8.77
N ASP A 69 1.07 -24.90 -10.09
CA ASP A 69 0.54 -26.07 -10.78
C ASP A 69 1.43 -27.30 -10.64
N THR A 70 2.75 -27.09 -10.61
CA THR A 70 3.72 -28.18 -10.47
C THR A 70 3.73 -28.70 -9.03
N VAL A 71 3.56 -27.82 -8.05
CA VAL A 71 3.43 -28.20 -6.63
C VAL A 71 2.14 -28.97 -6.39
N LEU A 72 1.01 -28.55 -6.96
CA LEU A 72 -0.25 -29.30 -6.86
C LEU A 72 -0.12 -30.71 -7.45
N LYS A 73 0.50 -30.85 -8.63
CA LYS A 73 0.79 -32.17 -9.23
C LYS A 73 1.70 -33.03 -8.35
N ALA A 74 2.65 -32.43 -7.64
CA ALA A 74 3.49 -33.16 -6.69
C ALA A 74 2.69 -33.63 -5.46
N ILE A 75 1.80 -32.79 -4.94
CA ILE A 75 0.90 -33.14 -3.83
C ILE A 75 0.02 -34.33 -4.22
N ASP A 76 -0.61 -34.27 -5.39
CA ASP A 76 -1.47 -35.34 -5.91
C ASP A 76 -0.70 -36.65 -6.07
N TYR A 77 0.53 -36.59 -6.60
CA TYR A 77 1.39 -37.76 -6.73
C TYR A 77 1.76 -38.39 -5.38
N ILE A 78 2.05 -37.57 -4.36
CA ILE A 78 2.34 -38.07 -3.00
C ILE A 78 1.08 -38.69 -2.38
N LYS A 79 -0.09 -38.08 -2.57
CA LYS A 79 -1.38 -38.57 -2.07
C LYS A 79 -1.76 -39.91 -2.71
N ASP A 80 -1.49 -40.10 -4.00
CA ASP A 80 -1.66 -41.40 -4.67
C ASP A 80 -0.80 -42.50 -4.05
N LYS A 81 0.43 -42.18 -3.65
CA LYS A 81 1.36 -43.13 -3.04
C LYS A 81 1.07 -43.39 -1.56
N LYS A 82 0.44 -42.43 -0.88
CA LYS A 82 0.07 -42.51 0.54
C LYS A 82 -1.34 -41.93 0.76
N PRO A 83 -2.41 -42.66 0.40
CA PRO A 83 -3.78 -42.16 0.43
C PRO A 83 -4.26 -41.73 1.83
N GLU A 84 -3.68 -42.31 2.87
CA GLU A 84 -3.97 -42.01 4.28
C GLU A 84 -3.25 -40.76 4.81
N LEU A 85 -2.36 -40.15 4.03
CA LEU A 85 -1.62 -38.96 4.45
C LEU A 85 -2.54 -37.74 4.51
N THR A 86 -2.59 -37.10 5.67
CA THR A 86 -3.28 -35.82 5.84
C THR A 86 -2.55 -34.73 5.07
N ILE A 87 -3.26 -34.08 4.13
CA ILE A 87 -2.75 -32.94 3.37
C ILE A 87 -3.74 -31.79 3.52
N GLU A 88 -3.27 -30.65 4.05
CA GLU A 88 -4.09 -29.50 4.40
C GLU A 88 -3.64 -28.25 3.63
N LEU A 89 -4.59 -27.60 2.96
CA LEU A 89 -4.43 -26.23 2.48
C LEU A 89 -4.63 -25.30 3.67
N LEU A 90 -3.58 -24.58 4.06
CA LEU A 90 -3.64 -23.67 5.20
C LEU A 90 -4.35 -22.37 4.80
N SER A 91 -5.41 -22.03 5.52
CA SER A 91 -6.08 -20.72 5.42
C SER A 91 -5.14 -19.58 5.84
N GLU A 92 -5.45 -18.36 5.39
CA GLU A 92 -4.66 -17.14 5.62
C GLU A 92 -4.34 -16.92 7.11
N GLU A 93 -5.25 -17.28 8.02
CA GLU A 93 -5.09 -17.19 9.48
C GLU A 93 -3.84 -17.92 10.02
N LEU A 94 -3.39 -19.00 9.38
CA LEU A 94 -2.22 -19.77 9.80
C LEU A 94 -0.90 -19.25 9.18
N ARG A 95 -0.96 -18.45 8.09
CA ARG A 95 0.20 -17.72 7.56
C ARG A 95 0.74 -16.75 8.62
N HIS A 96 -0.15 -16.10 9.37
CA HIS A 96 0.19 -15.11 10.41
C HIS A 96 0.76 -15.72 11.71
N LYS A 97 0.30 -16.90 12.16
CA LYS A 97 0.83 -17.54 13.40
C LYS A 97 2.31 -17.97 13.28
N SER A 98 2.81 -18.24 12.08
CA SER A 98 4.22 -18.58 11.85
C SER A 98 5.18 -17.38 12.04
N LYS A 99 4.68 -16.14 11.88
CA LYS A 99 5.44 -14.89 12.02
C LYS A 99 5.77 -14.55 13.49
N VAL A 100 4.98 -15.03 14.46
CA VAL A 100 5.15 -14.72 15.91
C VAL A 100 6.40 -15.37 16.53
N ARG A 101 6.89 -16.51 16.00
CA ARG A 101 8.01 -17.26 16.60
C ARG A 101 9.41 -16.87 16.13
N LYS A 102 9.56 -15.94 15.18
CA LYS A 102 10.86 -15.57 14.57
C LYS A 102 11.20 -14.08 14.58
N LYS A 103 10.60 -13.25 15.45
CA LYS A 103 11.20 -11.94 15.76
C LYS A 103 12.42 -12.15 16.67
N ALA A 104 13.56 -12.41 16.04
CA ALA A 104 14.83 -11.96 16.60
C ALA A 104 14.72 -10.43 16.73
N SER A 105 15.09 -9.91 17.90
CA SER A 105 14.99 -8.52 18.29
C SER A 105 15.83 -7.62 17.36
N VAL A 106 15.20 -7.12 16.29
CA VAL A 106 15.70 -5.93 15.60
C VAL A 106 15.45 -4.77 16.56
N LYS A 107 16.54 -4.20 17.10
CA LYS A 107 16.48 -2.93 17.84
C LYS A 107 16.12 -1.83 16.84
N ILE A 108 14.83 -1.59 16.66
CA ILE A 108 14.31 -0.42 15.96
C ILE A 108 14.69 0.80 16.80
N LYS A 109 15.52 1.69 16.26
CA LYS A 109 15.79 2.99 16.90
C LYS A 109 14.53 3.83 16.73
N ARG A 110 13.99 4.35 17.83
CA ARG A 110 12.89 5.30 17.81
C ARG A 110 13.44 6.72 17.84
N GLN A 111 12.81 7.63 17.10
CA GLN A 111 13.07 9.06 17.15
C GLN A 111 11.82 9.81 17.55
N LYS A 112 12.00 11.00 18.15
CA LYS A 112 10.90 11.88 18.56
C LYS A 112 10.74 12.99 17.52
N CYS A 113 9.50 13.24 17.08
CA CYS A 113 9.23 14.37 16.17
C CYS A 113 9.54 15.71 16.87
N LYS A 114 10.30 16.59 16.21
CA LYS A 114 10.58 17.94 16.72
C LYS A 114 9.34 18.85 16.71
N ASN A 115 8.33 18.54 15.89
CA ASN A 115 7.09 19.32 15.78
C ASN A 115 5.98 18.79 16.70
N CYS A 116 5.48 17.57 16.46
CA CYS A 116 4.36 17.02 17.24
C CYS A 116 4.77 16.24 18.49
N GLY A 117 6.05 15.97 18.70
CA GLY A 117 6.54 15.26 19.89
C GLY A 117 6.22 13.75 19.94
N LYS A 118 5.47 13.18 18.99
CA LYS A 118 5.20 11.74 18.92
C LYS A 118 6.49 10.96 18.55
N GLU A 119 6.64 9.75 19.09
CA GLU A 119 7.76 8.85 18.79
C GLU A 119 7.43 7.96 17.59
N TYR A 120 8.37 7.81 16.66
CA TYR A 120 8.20 7.00 15.45
C TYR A 120 9.55 6.36 15.04
N ASP A 121 9.52 5.48 14.04
CA ASP A 121 10.73 4.81 13.57
C ASP A 121 11.78 5.83 13.05
N SER A 122 13.03 5.66 13.44
CA SER A 122 14.14 6.47 12.94
C SER A 122 14.50 6.22 11.46
N GLY A 123 13.92 5.18 10.85
CA GLY A 123 14.10 4.87 9.42
C GLY A 123 13.35 5.81 8.46
N VAL A 124 12.40 6.61 8.94
CA VAL A 124 11.61 7.53 8.12
C VAL A 124 12.04 8.98 8.37
N ASP A 125 12.32 9.73 7.31
CA ASP A 125 12.82 11.12 7.40
C ASP A 125 11.71 12.14 7.72
N ILE A 126 10.46 11.76 7.48
CA ILE A 126 9.26 12.55 7.70
C ILE A 126 8.45 11.94 8.84
N CYS A 127 8.01 12.76 9.78
CA CYS A 127 7.15 12.31 10.86
C CYS A 127 5.79 11.85 10.30
N PRO A 128 5.39 10.59 10.49
CA PRO A 128 4.17 10.04 9.91
C PRO A 128 2.89 10.65 10.52
N TYR A 129 2.99 11.25 11.70
CA TYR A 129 1.84 11.82 12.42
C TYR A 129 1.52 13.28 12.05
N CYS A 130 2.53 14.06 11.64
CA CYS A 130 2.35 15.50 11.40
C CYS A 130 3.06 16.01 10.15
N ASN A 131 3.64 15.11 9.35
CA ASN A 131 4.34 15.40 8.11
C ASN A 131 5.56 16.34 8.23
N TYR A 132 6.06 16.55 9.46
CA TYR A 132 7.24 17.37 9.71
C TYR A 132 8.53 16.59 9.47
N SER A 133 9.43 17.13 8.64
CA SER A 133 10.77 16.54 8.43
C SER A 133 11.69 16.86 9.61
N ASN A 134 12.21 15.82 10.26
CA ASN A 134 13.13 15.98 11.38
C ASN A 134 14.57 16.35 10.97
N THR A 135 14.88 16.28 9.66
CA THR A 135 16.22 16.50 9.12
C THR A 135 16.48 17.98 8.79
N ASP A 136 17.43 18.62 9.49
CA ASP A 136 17.95 19.95 9.14
C ASP A 136 18.89 19.85 7.92
N THR A 137 18.33 19.67 6.73
CA THR A 137 19.11 19.51 5.48
C THR A 137 19.68 20.83 4.94
N HIS A 138 19.25 21.99 5.46
CA HIS A 138 19.65 23.29 4.91
C HIS A 138 21.07 23.74 5.30
N PHE A 139 21.68 23.17 6.37
CA PHE A 139 23.01 23.59 6.85
C PHE A 139 24.17 22.72 6.33
N LYS A 140 23.89 21.45 5.96
CA LYS A 140 24.92 20.50 5.50
C LYS A 140 25.40 20.77 4.08
N TRP A 141 24.52 21.23 3.19
CA TRP A 141 24.88 21.56 1.80
C TRP A 141 25.73 22.84 1.67
N LEU A 142 25.55 23.81 2.57
CA LEU A 142 26.38 25.02 2.61
C LEU A 142 27.85 24.73 2.97
N PHE A 143 28.10 23.75 3.85
CA PHE A 143 29.46 23.36 4.24
C PHE A 143 30.19 22.58 3.14
N ILE A 144 29.49 21.70 2.41
CA ILE A 144 30.04 20.94 1.29
C ILE A 144 30.38 21.88 0.12
N GLY A 145 29.54 22.88 -0.15
CA GLY A 145 29.80 23.91 -1.16
C GLY A 145 31.06 24.73 -0.88
N MET A 146 31.33 25.10 0.38
CA MET A 146 32.56 25.83 0.74
C MET A 146 33.82 24.96 0.64
N ILE A 147 33.72 23.65 0.88
CA ILE A 147 34.87 22.74 0.77
C ILE A 147 35.23 22.50 -0.71
N ALA A 148 34.23 22.34 -1.58
CA ALA A 148 34.45 22.12 -3.02
C ALA A 148 35.14 23.31 -3.71
N THR A 149 34.80 24.54 -3.36
CA THR A 149 35.45 25.74 -3.92
C THR A 149 36.91 25.88 -3.48
N PHE A 150 37.23 25.44 -2.26
CA PHE A 150 38.60 25.42 -1.75
C PHE A 150 39.49 24.41 -2.50
N PHE A 151 38.97 23.23 -2.86
CA PHE A 151 39.71 22.23 -3.63
C PHE A 151 39.91 22.61 -5.10
N ILE A 152 38.93 23.27 -5.73
CA ILE A 152 39.05 23.73 -7.13
C ILE A 152 40.16 24.80 -7.26
N ALA A 153 40.32 25.67 -6.27
CA ALA A 153 41.40 26.67 -6.26
C ALA A 153 42.81 26.04 -6.13
N ILE A 154 42.94 24.95 -5.37
CA ILE A 154 44.22 24.22 -5.19
C ILE A 154 44.61 23.49 -6.48
N ILE A 155 43.64 22.92 -7.20
CA ILE A 155 43.89 22.20 -8.47
C ILE A 155 44.25 23.19 -9.59
N GLY A 156 43.63 24.37 -9.62
CA GLY A 156 43.96 25.43 -10.59
C GLY A 156 45.42 25.91 -10.47
N PHE A 157 45.98 25.94 -9.25
CA PHE A 157 47.37 26.36 -9.03
C PHE A 157 48.41 25.29 -9.42
N ALA A 158 48.02 24.02 -9.48
CA ALA A 158 48.91 22.91 -9.85
C ALA A 158 49.00 22.68 -11.38
N ALA A 159 48.02 23.16 -12.15
CA ALA A 159 47.94 22.95 -13.59
C ALA A 159 48.89 23.84 -14.41
N ASP A 160 49.36 24.97 -13.86
CA ASP A 160 50.30 25.87 -14.56
C ASP A 160 51.76 25.37 -14.56
N PHE A 161 52.09 24.28 -13.86
CA PHE A 161 53.48 23.82 -13.73
C PHE A 161 53.86 22.62 -14.63
N PHE A 162 52.93 22.03 -15.39
CA PHE A 162 53.16 20.78 -16.11
C PHE A 162 52.79 20.82 -17.60
N LEU A 163 53.29 21.84 -18.32
CA LEU A 163 53.08 22.02 -19.76
C LEU A 163 54.40 22.10 -20.54
N ILE A 164 55.34 21.18 -20.34
CA ILE A 164 56.47 20.99 -21.27
C ILE A 164 56.83 19.49 -21.34
N ALA A 165 56.31 18.78 -22.35
CA ALA A 165 57.03 17.81 -23.21
C ALA A 165 56.04 16.93 -24.01
N LYS A 166 56.00 17.13 -25.33
CA LYS A 166 55.69 16.11 -26.36
C LYS A 166 57.04 15.66 -26.97
N PRO A 167 57.22 14.48 -27.60
CA PRO A 167 56.51 13.98 -28.82
C PRO A 167 56.38 12.43 -28.85
N ALA A 168 56.11 11.66 -29.92
CA ALA A 168 55.22 11.65 -31.09
C ALA A 168 55.38 10.25 -31.78
N SER A 169 54.55 9.99 -32.81
CA SER A 169 54.64 8.94 -33.87
C SER A 169 53.99 7.58 -33.59
N ASP A 170 53.41 6.83 -34.55
CA ASP A 170 52.68 7.10 -35.80
C ASP A 170 52.21 5.71 -36.34
N VAL A 171 50.93 5.63 -36.74
CA VAL A 171 50.29 4.95 -37.91
C VAL A 171 50.58 3.46 -38.29
N ILE A 172 49.51 2.80 -38.81
CA ILE A 172 49.40 1.80 -39.92
C ILE A 172 49.07 0.33 -39.52
N ASN A 173 47.81 -0.15 -39.63
CA ASN A 173 47.16 -0.67 -40.85
C ASN A 173 45.93 -1.58 -40.61
N GLU A 174 45.16 -1.66 -41.68
CA GLU A 174 43.82 -2.21 -41.89
C GLU A 174 43.82 -3.71 -42.32
N ILE A 175 42.60 -4.28 -42.36
CA ILE A 175 42.08 -5.45 -43.11
C ILE A 175 42.04 -6.83 -42.41
N ILE A 176 40.82 -7.38 -42.35
CA ILE A 176 40.32 -8.75 -42.62
C ILE A 176 39.23 -9.07 -41.55
N SER A 177 37.94 -8.87 -41.84
CA SER A 177 37.00 -9.69 -42.63
C SER A 177 36.08 -10.54 -41.75
N SER A 178 34.80 -10.17 -41.78
CA SER A 178 33.58 -10.95 -41.56
C SER A 178 33.56 -12.07 -40.51
N THR A 179 32.85 -11.80 -39.40
CA THR A 179 31.90 -12.77 -38.84
C THR A 179 30.76 -12.03 -38.17
N GLN A 180 29.54 -12.23 -38.68
CA GLN A 180 28.31 -11.76 -38.07
C GLN A 180 28.09 -12.52 -36.75
N SER A 181 27.84 -11.77 -35.67
CA SER A 181 27.28 -12.25 -34.41
C SER A 181 26.06 -11.38 -34.09
N PRO A 182 24.96 -11.92 -33.52
CA PRO A 182 23.74 -11.16 -33.33
C PRO A 182 23.94 -10.07 -32.28
N GLN A 183 23.50 -8.84 -32.60
CA GLN A 183 23.35 -7.77 -31.62
C GLN A 183 22.45 -8.24 -30.47
N PRO A 184 22.83 -8.02 -29.20
CA PRO A 184 21.85 -8.00 -28.13
C PRO A 184 20.99 -6.75 -28.33
N GLU A 185 19.68 -6.97 -28.47
CA GLU A 185 18.68 -5.91 -28.28
C GLU A 185 18.97 -5.24 -26.94
N THR A 186 19.32 -3.95 -27.01
CA THR A 186 19.47 -3.13 -25.82
C THR A 186 18.06 -2.81 -25.34
N THR A 187 17.48 -3.69 -24.52
CA THR A 187 16.32 -3.34 -23.71
C THR A 187 16.78 -2.21 -22.79
N SER A 188 16.34 -0.98 -23.07
CA SER A 188 16.44 0.12 -22.13
C SER A 188 15.71 -0.30 -20.86
N ILE A 189 16.45 -0.60 -19.80
CA ILE A 189 15.89 -0.75 -18.47
C ILE A 189 15.51 0.68 -18.07
N ASP A 190 14.26 1.07 -18.32
CA ASP A 190 13.69 2.26 -17.71
C ASP A 190 13.82 2.05 -16.19
N GLU A 191 14.71 2.81 -15.57
CA GLU A 191 14.89 2.80 -14.14
C GLU A 191 13.55 3.16 -13.49
N ILE A 192 12.99 2.24 -12.70
CA ILE A 192 11.76 2.50 -11.95
C ILE A 192 12.14 3.46 -10.81
N ILE A 193 11.91 4.76 -11.04
CA ILE A 193 12.16 5.79 -10.04
C ILE A 193 10.98 5.82 -9.07
N THR A 194 11.24 5.41 -7.84
CA THR A 194 10.33 5.54 -6.69
C THR A 194 10.76 6.70 -5.80
N GLU A 195 9.81 7.38 -5.18
CA GLU A 195 10.07 8.45 -4.21
C GLU A 195 9.12 8.39 -3.01
N ALA A 196 9.53 8.97 -1.88
CA ALA A 196 8.69 9.04 -0.71
C ALA A 196 7.49 9.96 -0.97
N PHE A 197 6.31 9.50 -0.58
CA PHE A 197 5.04 10.21 -0.72
C PHE A 197 4.27 10.18 0.60
N SER A 198 3.59 11.26 0.93
CA SER A 198 2.75 11.35 2.12
C SER A 198 1.62 12.34 1.89
N THR A 199 0.41 11.96 2.32
CA THR A 199 -0.79 12.81 2.26
C THR A 199 -1.71 12.55 3.46
N THR A 200 -2.74 13.38 3.62
CA THR A 200 -3.86 13.10 4.51
C THR A 200 -5.11 12.88 3.68
N LEU A 201 -5.75 11.73 3.88
CA LEU A 201 -7.01 11.35 3.27
C LEU A 201 -8.16 11.67 4.24
N THR A 202 -9.24 12.24 3.72
CA THR A 202 -10.53 12.47 4.39
C THR A 202 -11.59 11.62 3.70
N ALA A 203 -12.87 11.71 4.09
CA ALA A 203 -13.93 10.95 3.43
C ALA A 203 -13.87 11.10 1.89
N GLY A 204 -13.83 9.97 1.17
CA GLY A 204 -13.68 9.97 -0.29
C GLY A 204 -13.16 8.66 -0.88
N HIS A 205 -13.11 8.62 -2.22
CA HIS A 205 -12.55 7.51 -3.01
C HIS A 205 -11.23 7.92 -3.68
N TYR A 206 -10.12 7.32 -3.28
CA TYR A 206 -8.80 7.65 -3.79
C TYR A 206 -8.28 6.53 -4.70
N VAL A 207 -8.20 6.80 -6.00
CA VAL A 207 -7.72 5.87 -7.01
C VAL A 207 -6.20 5.89 -7.04
N VAL A 208 -5.59 4.73 -6.80
CA VAL A 208 -4.14 4.55 -6.84
C VAL A 208 -3.63 4.67 -8.28
N GLY A 209 -2.58 5.46 -8.46
CA GLY A 209 -2.06 5.90 -9.76
C GLY A 209 -2.67 7.22 -10.26
N ILE A 210 -3.72 7.75 -9.62
CA ILE A 210 -4.33 9.04 -9.96
C ILE A 210 -4.27 10.01 -8.77
N ASP A 211 -4.84 9.64 -7.62
CA ASP A 211 -4.92 10.50 -6.44
C ASP A 211 -3.76 10.27 -5.47
N ILE A 212 -3.30 9.02 -5.37
CA ILE A 212 -2.13 8.60 -4.60
C ILE A 212 -1.27 7.68 -5.48
N PRO A 213 0.07 7.67 -5.38
CA PRO A 213 0.91 6.81 -6.21
C PRO A 213 0.76 5.33 -5.84
N VAL A 214 1.12 4.44 -6.77
CA VAL A 214 1.36 3.03 -6.46
C VAL A 214 2.51 2.94 -5.45
N GLY A 215 2.37 2.13 -4.40
CA GLY A 215 3.40 1.99 -3.38
C GLY A 215 2.98 1.12 -2.19
N THR A 216 3.86 1.03 -1.20
CA THR A 216 3.66 0.27 0.03
C THR A 216 3.43 1.23 1.19
N TYR A 217 2.17 1.33 1.62
CA TYR A 217 1.70 2.34 2.56
C TYR A 217 1.70 1.87 4.01
N SER A 218 1.98 2.82 4.90
CA SER A 218 1.50 2.83 6.28
C SER A 218 0.41 3.90 6.43
N PHE A 219 -0.65 3.54 7.14
CA PHE A 219 -1.79 4.39 7.42
C PHE A 219 -1.87 4.68 8.92
N PHE A 220 -2.18 5.93 9.29
CA PHE A 220 -2.36 6.33 10.68
C PHE A 220 -3.60 7.19 10.86
N SER A 221 -4.43 6.84 11.83
CA SER A 221 -5.56 7.67 12.24
C SER A 221 -5.05 8.99 12.83
N LYS A 222 -5.54 10.12 12.32
CA LYS A 222 -5.20 11.46 12.81
C LYS A 222 -6.32 12.11 13.61
N LYS A 223 -7.57 11.78 13.27
CA LYS A 223 -8.79 12.33 13.86
C LYS A 223 -9.99 11.48 13.45
N GLY A 224 -11.02 11.46 14.30
CA GLY A 224 -12.34 10.95 13.96
C GLY A 224 -12.41 9.43 13.94
N SER A 225 -13.49 8.93 13.36
CA SER A 225 -13.71 7.49 13.20
C SER A 225 -14.37 7.19 11.86
N GLY A 226 -14.04 6.06 11.27
CA GLY A 226 -14.60 5.63 10.00
C GLY A 226 -13.92 4.39 9.46
N ASN A 227 -14.35 3.93 8.30
CA ASN A 227 -13.75 2.79 7.65
C ASN A 227 -12.62 3.27 6.72
N LEU A 228 -11.56 2.49 6.66
CA LEU A 228 -10.57 2.52 5.59
C LEU A 228 -10.69 1.18 4.86
N ILE A 229 -11.06 1.24 3.58
CA ILE A 229 -11.37 0.05 2.77
C ILE A 229 -10.63 0.17 1.44
N SER A 230 -10.20 -0.96 0.86
CA SER A 230 -9.72 -1.00 -0.52
C SER A 230 -10.60 -1.90 -1.39
N SER A 231 -10.79 -1.51 -2.66
CA SER A 231 -11.57 -2.31 -3.63
C SER A 231 -10.98 -3.70 -3.87
N ASP A 232 -9.66 -3.86 -3.71
CA ASP A 232 -8.98 -5.15 -3.85
C ASP A 232 -9.00 -6.01 -2.57
N GLY A 233 -9.64 -5.53 -1.50
CA GLY A 233 -9.77 -6.20 -0.22
C GLY A 233 -8.49 -6.23 0.64
N SER A 234 -7.40 -5.58 0.21
CA SER A 234 -6.17 -5.48 1.02
C SER A 234 -6.35 -4.67 2.31
N ILE A 235 -7.35 -3.78 2.36
CA ILE A 235 -7.74 -3.04 3.55
C ILE A 235 -9.24 -3.23 3.80
N ASN A 236 -9.60 -3.55 5.04
CA ASN A 236 -10.98 -3.58 5.50
C ASN A 236 -11.00 -3.37 7.02
N GLU A 237 -10.78 -2.13 7.44
CA GLU A 237 -10.51 -1.82 8.84
C GLU A 237 -11.31 -0.60 9.31
N ILE A 238 -11.79 -0.65 10.54
CA ILE A 238 -12.37 0.51 11.22
C ILE A 238 -11.23 1.27 11.87
N PHE A 239 -11.04 2.53 11.48
CA PHE A 239 -10.15 3.46 12.15
C PHE A 239 -10.92 4.21 13.24
N ASP A 240 -10.31 4.31 14.42
CA ASP A 240 -10.88 4.99 15.59
C ASP A 240 -9.76 5.75 16.32
N TYR A 241 -9.66 7.05 16.07
CA TYR A 241 -8.61 7.90 16.63
C TYR A 241 -8.68 7.92 18.17
N ASP A 242 -7.54 7.71 18.84
CA ASP A 242 -7.40 7.66 20.31
C ASP A 242 -8.42 6.71 21.00
N SER A 243 -8.95 5.73 20.25
CA SER A 243 -10.07 4.87 20.66
C SER A 243 -11.29 5.65 21.17
N GLU A 244 -11.56 6.84 20.63
CA GLU A 244 -12.63 7.72 21.11
C GLU A 244 -14.00 7.02 21.11
N VAL A 245 -14.33 6.28 20.06
CA VAL A 245 -15.58 5.51 19.99
C VAL A 245 -15.47 4.25 20.84
N GLY A 246 -14.39 3.49 20.68
CA GLY A 246 -14.16 2.22 21.37
C GLY A 246 -14.17 2.36 22.89
N ASN A 247 -13.66 3.46 23.45
CA ASN A 247 -13.68 3.74 24.88
C ASN A 247 -15.10 3.86 25.44
N ASN A 248 -16.02 4.46 24.68
CA ASN A 248 -17.43 4.56 25.08
C ASN A 248 -18.13 3.20 25.01
N LEU A 249 -17.64 2.28 24.16
CA LEU A 249 -18.23 0.96 23.98
C LEU A 249 -17.74 -0.09 24.98
N LYS A 250 -16.66 0.20 25.73
CA LYS A 250 -16.12 -0.70 26.77
C LYS A 250 -17.14 -1.02 27.86
N GLU A 251 -18.02 -0.08 28.21
CA GLU A 251 -19.07 -0.33 29.21
C GLU A 251 -20.09 -1.39 28.76
N TYR A 252 -20.21 -1.58 27.44
CA TYR A 252 -21.05 -2.61 26.81
C TYR A 252 -20.27 -3.89 26.48
N GLY A 253 -19.03 -4.01 26.95
CA GLY A 253 -18.18 -5.19 26.74
C GLY A 253 -17.57 -5.29 25.34
N ILE A 254 -17.57 -4.21 24.57
CA ILE A 254 -16.91 -4.15 23.27
C ILE A 254 -15.48 -3.67 23.49
N GLU A 255 -14.53 -4.55 23.23
CA GLU A 255 -13.10 -4.26 23.25
C GLU A 255 -12.56 -4.27 21.81
N ASN A 256 -11.58 -3.41 21.51
CA ASN A 256 -10.92 -3.33 20.20
C ASN A 256 -11.89 -3.03 19.04
N PHE A 257 -12.72 -1.99 19.19
CA PHE A 257 -13.69 -1.57 18.17
C PHE A 257 -13.02 -1.22 16.83
N GLY A 258 -11.87 -0.56 16.87
CA GLY A 258 -11.09 -0.19 15.69
C GLY A 258 -9.59 -0.23 15.94
N THR A 259 -8.83 0.15 14.92
CA THR A 259 -7.38 0.33 14.94
C THR A 259 -7.02 1.80 14.74
N GLU A 260 -5.79 2.17 15.07
CA GLU A 260 -5.24 3.50 14.79
C GLU A 260 -4.17 3.48 13.70
N GLU A 261 -3.70 2.30 13.29
CA GLU A 261 -2.63 2.18 12.32
C GLU A 261 -2.68 0.87 11.52
N LEU A 262 -2.18 0.96 10.29
CA LEU A 262 -1.86 -0.17 9.42
C LEU A 262 -0.49 0.04 8.81
N HIS A 263 0.20 -1.06 8.51
CA HIS A 263 1.57 -1.00 7.99
C HIS A 263 1.77 -1.98 6.85
N ASN A 264 2.64 -1.59 5.92
CA ASN A 264 3.12 -2.46 4.86
C ASN A 264 1.99 -2.98 3.95
N ILE A 265 1.08 -2.07 3.59
CA ILE A 265 -0.03 -2.34 2.68
C ILE A 265 0.38 -1.95 1.27
N PHE A 266 0.62 -2.93 0.40
CA PHE A 266 0.90 -2.64 -1.00
C PHE A 266 -0.40 -2.34 -1.75
N LEU A 267 -0.46 -1.17 -2.36
CA LEU A 267 -1.57 -0.72 -3.18
C LEU A 267 -1.16 -0.69 -4.66
N PRO A 268 -1.70 -1.60 -5.49
CA PRO A 268 -1.45 -1.59 -6.93
C PRO A 268 -2.24 -0.48 -7.64
N GLU A 269 -1.89 -0.21 -8.89
CA GLU A 269 -2.59 0.75 -9.75
C GLU A 269 -4.08 0.38 -9.87
N GLU A 270 -4.94 1.39 -9.97
CA GLU A 270 -6.41 1.29 -10.09
C GLU A 270 -7.15 0.77 -8.85
N THR A 271 -6.46 0.37 -7.77
CA THR A 271 -7.10 0.13 -6.48
C THR A 271 -7.76 1.42 -5.97
N ILE A 272 -8.99 1.34 -5.51
CA ILE A 272 -9.72 2.44 -4.88
C ILE A 272 -9.55 2.28 -3.37
N VAL A 273 -9.00 3.31 -2.72
CA VAL A 273 -8.96 3.42 -1.26
C VAL A 273 -10.10 4.33 -0.83
N THR A 274 -11.05 3.79 -0.07
CA THR A 274 -12.20 4.52 0.44
C THR A 274 -12.00 4.84 1.92
N VAL A 275 -12.14 6.11 2.26
CA VAL A 275 -12.24 6.60 3.64
C VAL A 275 -13.67 7.06 3.87
N THR A 276 -14.27 6.69 5.01
CA THR A 276 -15.66 7.06 5.35
C THR A 276 -15.74 7.88 6.63
N GLY A 277 -16.87 8.54 6.87
CA GLY A 277 -17.14 9.27 8.10
C GLY A 277 -16.16 10.39 8.41
N THR A 278 -16.02 10.75 9.68
CA THR A 278 -15.20 11.90 10.12
C THR A 278 -13.70 11.62 10.16
N GLN A 279 -13.28 10.48 9.62
CA GLN A 279 -11.91 10.00 9.68
C GLN A 279 -10.95 10.86 8.86
N GLU A 280 -9.85 11.27 9.49
CA GLU A 280 -8.65 11.76 8.80
C GLU A 280 -7.54 10.71 8.90
N VAL A 281 -7.00 10.25 7.76
CA VAL A 281 -5.97 9.21 7.69
C VAL A 281 -4.70 9.78 7.10
N SER A 282 -3.58 9.71 7.82
CA SER A 282 -2.25 9.88 7.23
C SER A 282 -1.93 8.66 6.36
N ALA A 283 -1.58 8.86 5.10
CA ALA A 283 -1.16 7.80 4.18
C ALA A 283 0.24 8.12 3.66
N GLY A 284 1.22 7.30 4.01
CA GLY A 284 2.61 7.50 3.60
C GLY A 284 3.30 6.24 3.10
N CYS A 285 4.15 6.38 2.08
CA CYS A 285 5.00 5.34 1.53
C CYS A 285 6.38 5.90 1.17
N ASP A 286 7.41 5.06 1.22
CA ASP A 286 8.79 5.44 0.84
C ASP A 286 9.10 5.07 -0.62
N ASP A 287 8.25 4.26 -1.25
CA ASP A 287 8.44 3.62 -2.56
C ASP A 287 7.37 4.04 -3.59
N GLY A 288 6.80 5.24 -3.45
CA GLY A 288 5.74 5.76 -4.30
C GLY A 288 6.20 5.96 -5.76
N LEU A 289 5.45 5.42 -6.73
CA LEU A 289 5.66 5.66 -8.17
C LEU A 289 5.03 6.99 -8.64
N VAL A 290 5.41 8.10 -8.01
CA VAL A 290 4.83 9.43 -8.28
C VAL A 290 5.03 9.86 -9.74
N SER A 291 6.19 9.56 -10.32
CA SER A 291 6.50 9.89 -11.73
C SER A 291 5.58 9.18 -12.75
N LYS A 292 4.86 8.14 -12.32
CA LYS A 292 3.91 7.38 -13.14
C LYS A 292 2.46 7.75 -12.88
N MET A 293 2.18 8.68 -11.96
CA MET A 293 0.83 9.14 -11.71
C MET A 293 0.24 9.80 -12.94
N LYS A 294 -1.03 9.50 -13.18
CA LYS A 294 -1.83 10.07 -14.26
C LYS A 294 -2.70 11.18 -13.69
N LYS A 295 -2.89 12.24 -14.46
CA LYS A 295 -3.90 13.24 -14.11
C LYS A 295 -5.28 12.66 -14.36
N ARG A 296 -6.26 13.09 -13.57
CA ARG A 296 -7.66 12.78 -13.85
C ARG A 296 -8.09 13.59 -15.07
N HIS A 297 -8.53 12.90 -16.12
CA HIS A 297 -9.03 13.55 -17.33
C HIS A 297 -10.54 13.45 -17.37
N GLN A 298 -11.22 14.59 -17.28
CA GLN A 298 -12.68 14.68 -17.35
C GLN A 298 -13.05 15.81 -18.30
N GLU A 299 -13.85 15.52 -19.33
CA GLU A 299 -14.23 16.50 -20.33
C GLU A 299 -15.67 16.97 -20.11
N ASN A 300 -15.90 18.26 -20.34
CA ASN A 300 -17.23 18.87 -20.40
C ASN A 300 -18.05 18.75 -19.10
N LEU A 301 -17.41 18.56 -17.95
CA LEU A 301 -18.06 18.62 -16.65
C LEU A 301 -18.04 20.05 -16.11
N SER A 302 -19.14 20.46 -15.47
CA SER A 302 -19.24 21.73 -14.75
C SER A 302 -19.68 21.48 -13.32
N GLU A 303 -19.51 22.48 -12.46
CA GLU A 303 -20.08 22.44 -11.12
C GLU A 303 -21.61 22.36 -11.18
N LEU A 304 -22.21 21.59 -10.27
CA LEU A 304 -23.66 21.50 -10.11
C LEU A 304 -24.03 21.74 -8.65
N GLU A 305 -25.10 22.49 -8.43
CA GLU A 305 -25.70 22.63 -7.11
C GLU A 305 -27.02 21.87 -7.10
N ILE A 306 -27.14 20.89 -6.21
CA ILE A 306 -28.28 19.99 -6.14
C ILE A 306 -28.83 19.96 -4.71
N GLY A 307 -30.15 20.08 -4.62
CA GLY A 307 -30.88 20.02 -3.35
C GLY A 307 -31.54 18.67 -3.15
N TYR A 308 -32.57 18.66 -2.31
CA TYR A 308 -33.34 17.46 -2.00
C TYR A 308 -33.88 16.75 -3.26
N GLY A 309 -33.59 15.45 -3.40
CA GLY A 309 -34.11 14.65 -4.50
C GLY A 309 -33.36 13.35 -4.79
N ASN A 310 -33.78 12.68 -5.86
CA ASN A 310 -33.07 11.57 -6.48
C ASN A 310 -32.59 12.02 -7.86
N TYR A 311 -31.32 11.81 -8.16
CA TYR A 311 -30.70 12.29 -9.39
C TYR A 311 -30.06 11.13 -10.13
N GLY A 312 -30.52 10.87 -11.35
CA GLY A 312 -29.94 9.86 -12.23
C GLY A 312 -28.69 10.39 -12.95
N ALA A 313 -27.67 9.54 -13.04
CA ALA A 313 -26.49 9.81 -13.86
C ALA A 313 -26.87 9.86 -15.34
N ASN A 314 -26.34 10.85 -16.07
CA ASN A 314 -26.68 11.23 -17.45
C ASN A 314 -28.15 11.60 -17.70
N GLU A 315 -29.00 11.63 -16.67
CA GLU A 315 -30.35 12.21 -16.71
C GLU A 315 -30.39 13.60 -16.07
N ASN A 316 -29.76 13.73 -14.91
CA ASN A 316 -29.73 14.97 -14.13
C ASN A 316 -28.31 15.44 -13.81
N ILE A 317 -27.39 14.49 -13.59
CA ILE A 317 -25.98 14.75 -13.28
C ILE A 317 -25.15 14.02 -14.34
N PRO A 318 -24.27 14.68 -15.10
CA PRO A 318 -23.37 13.97 -16.00
C PRO A 318 -22.53 12.93 -15.26
N ALA A 319 -22.32 11.75 -15.85
CA ALA A 319 -21.41 10.75 -15.29
C ALA A 319 -19.99 11.33 -15.17
N GLY A 320 -19.30 11.00 -14.08
CA GLY A 320 -17.98 11.56 -13.79
C GLY A 320 -17.54 11.37 -12.34
N THR A 321 -16.43 12.00 -12.00
CA THR A 321 -15.88 12.05 -10.64
C THR A 321 -15.99 13.46 -10.08
N TYR A 322 -16.59 13.58 -8.89
CA TYR A 322 -16.88 14.87 -8.26
C TYR A 322 -16.41 14.89 -6.79
N ASN A 323 -15.86 16.01 -6.35
CA ASN A 323 -15.89 16.36 -4.94
C ASN A 323 -17.31 16.84 -4.58
N ILE A 324 -17.88 16.31 -3.50
CA ILE A 324 -19.16 16.72 -2.95
C ILE A 324 -18.90 17.69 -1.80
N ILE A 325 -19.39 18.91 -1.91
CA ILE A 325 -19.26 19.94 -0.88
C ILE A 325 -20.64 20.22 -0.28
N TRP A 326 -20.77 20.08 1.03
CA TRP A 326 -21.99 20.41 1.75
C TRP A 326 -22.28 21.92 1.72
N LEU A 327 -23.54 22.30 1.52
CA LEU A 327 -24.00 23.70 1.54
C LEU A 327 -24.99 23.96 2.70
N GLU A 328 -26.03 23.14 2.80
CA GLU A 328 -27.11 23.33 3.77
C GLU A 328 -27.78 22.01 4.19
N GLY A 329 -28.52 22.05 5.29
CA GLY A 329 -29.23 20.89 5.85
C GLY A 329 -28.34 19.93 6.63
N ALA A 330 -28.91 18.83 7.09
CA ALA A 330 -28.20 17.74 7.75
C ALA A 330 -28.93 16.42 7.43
N GLY A 331 -28.21 15.45 6.85
CA GLY A 331 -28.84 14.25 6.31
C GLY A 331 -27.85 13.30 5.65
N ASN A 332 -28.36 12.18 5.14
CA ASN A 332 -27.53 11.08 4.64
C ASN A 332 -27.50 11.08 3.11
N ILE A 333 -26.33 11.27 2.48
CA ILE A 333 -26.18 11.12 1.03
C ILE A 333 -25.91 9.66 0.69
N ILE A 334 -26.66 9.10 -0.26
CA ILE A 334 -26.58 7.68 -0.62
C ILE A 334 -26.56 7.55 -2.15
N SER A 335 -25.65 6.75 -2.70
CA SER A 335 -25.75 6.31 -4.10
C SER A 335 -26.23 4.88 -4.21
N GLU A 336 -27.09 4.63 -5.19
CA GLU A 336 -27.35 3.29 -5.71
C GLU A 336 -26.46 3.12 -6.94
N SER A 337 -25.30 2.47 -6.76
CA SER A 337 -24.38 2.15 -7.85
C SER A 337 -24.36 0.66 -8.16
N SER A 338 -24.18 0.33 -9.43
CA SER A 338 -23.96 -1.07 -9.85
C SER A 338 -22.58 -1.59 -9.46
N ASN A 339 -21.61 -0.69 -9.26
CA ASN A 339 -20.29 -0.96 -8.73
C ASN A 339 -20.27 -0.62 -7.24
N SER A 340 -20.12 -1.63 -6.38
CA SER A 340 -20.12 -1.43 -4.93
C SER A 340 -18.98 -0.53 -4.43
N ASP A 341 -17.88 -0.45 -5.17
CA ASP A 341 -16.68 0.28 -4.75
C ASP A 341 -16.79 1.80 -4.98
N ASN A 342 -17.73 2.21 -5.84
CA ASN A 342 -18.01 3.62 -6.15
C ASN A 342 -19.10 4.23 -5.24
N GLY A 343 -19.70 3.41 -4.38
CA GLY A 343 -20.86 3.80 -3.59
C GLY A 343 -20.53 4.79 -2.48
N ILE A 344 -21.41 5.77 -2.27
CA ILE A 344 -21.41 6.66 -1.10
C ILE A 344 -22.58 6.34 -0.17
N ASN A 345 -22.33 6.40 1.14
CA ASN A 345 -23.34 6.38 2.19
C ASN A 345 -22.80 7.15 3.40
N GLU A 346 -23.02 8.47 3.40
CA GLU A 346 -22.38 9.38 4.34
C GLU A 346 -23.35 10.37 4.96
N ILE A 347 -23.14 10.68 6.24
CA ILE A 347 -23.92 11.69 6.94
C ILE A 347 -23.24 13.06 6.76
N MET A 348 -23.85 13.95 5.97
CA MET A 348 -23.34 15.29 5.71
C MET A 348 -24.14 16.35 6.44
N GLY A 349 -23.48 17.39 6.96
CA GLY A 349 -24.18 18.43 7.71
C GLY A 349 -23.30 19.38 8.51
N ASP A 350 -23.97 20.37 9.10
CA ASP A 350 -23.39 21.24 10.12
C ASP A 350 -24.47 21.73 11.09
N LEU A 351 -24.59 21.06 12.22
CA LEU A 351 -25.56 21.40 13.26
C LEU A 351 -25.20 22.68 14.02
N SER A 352 -23.98 23.22 13.91
CA SER A 352 -23.61 24.47 14.57
C SER A 352 -24.35 25.69 14.02
N LYS A 353 -25.07 25.53 12.90
CA LYS A 353 -25.96 26.55 12.33
C LYS A 353 -27.37 26.52 12.95
N LEU A 354 -27.68 25.57 13.83
CA LEU A 354 -28.93 25.52 14.58
C LEU A 354 -28.85 26.44 15.80
N ASP A 355 -29.63 27.53 15.80
CA ASP A 355 -29.75 28.43 16.95
C ASP A 355 -30.51 27.74 18.09
N THR A 356 -29.78 27.29 19.11
CA THR A 356 -30.29 26.40 20.16
C THR A 356 -29.97 26.87 21.59
N GLY A 357 -29.28 28.02 21.74
CA GLY A 357 -28.88 28.60 23.03
C GLY A 357 -27.58 28.01 23.61
N ASP A 358 -26.93 28.74 24.54
CA ASP A 358 -25.52 28.54 24.91
C ASP A 358 -25.13 27.14 25.44
N GLU A 359 -25.93 26.50 26.29
CA GLU A 359 -25.60 25.18 26.87
C GLU A 359 -25.69 24.03 25.86
N SER A 360 -26.42 24.21 24.76
CA SER A 360 -26.59 23.20 23.71
C SER A 360 -25.41 23.15 22.72
N ASN A 361 -24.57 24.20 22.70
CA ASN A 361 -23.52 24.37 21.70
C ASN A 361 -22.38 23.35 21.81
N ASP A 362 -21.98 22.96 23.03
CA ASP A 362 -20.88 22.01 23.22
C ASP A 362 -21.27 20.58 22.81
N MET A 363 -22.49 20.15 23.16
CA MET A 363 -23.03 18.84 22.75
C MET A 363 -23.25 18.79 21.22
N ILE A 364 -23.77 19.87 20.64
CA ILE A 364 -23.95 19.99 19.19
C ILE A 364 -22.61 19.96 18.48
N LYS A 365 -21.59 20.63 19.02
CA LYS A 365 -20.23 20.61 18.48
C LYS A 365 -19.64 19.21 18.53
N GLU A 366 -19.79 18.49 19.65
CA GLU A 366 -19.30 17.11 19.79
C GLU A 366 -19.99 16.17 18.79
N LEU A 367 -21.31 16.27 18.63
CA LEU A 367 -22.07 15.50 17.64
C LEU A 367 -21.61 15.83 16.21
N ASN A 368 -21.41 17.11 15.90
CA ASN A 368 -20.87 17.55 14.62
C ASN A 368 -19.51 16.91 14.32
N ASP A 369 -18.57 17.03 15.25
CA ASP A 369 -17.20 16.53 15.08
C ASP A 369 -17.14 15.00 14.95
N LYS A 370 -18.12 14.27 15.50
CA LYS A 370 -18.16 12.81 15.47
C LYS A 370 -18.94 12.22 14.30
N LEU A 371 -19.99 12.88 13.83
CA LEU A 371 -20.94 12.28 12.88
C LEU A 371 -20.92 12.90 11.49
N TYR A 372 -20.73 14.22 11.38
CA TYR A 372 -21.02 14.94 10.15
C TYR A 372 -19.77 15.27 9.36
N ILE A 373 -19.74 14.86 8.10
CA ILE A 373 -18.76 15.33 7.13
C ILE A 373 -19.30 16.56 6.38
N LYS A 374 -18.39 17.39 5.87
CA LYS A 374 -18.76 18.54 5.02
C LYS A 374 -18.27 18.40 3.59
N GLU A 375 -17.34 17.47 3.35
CA GLU A 375 -16.77 17.21 2.05
C GLU A 375 -16.61 15.71 1.87
N PHE A 376 -16.87 15.22 0.66
CA PHE A 376 -16.53 13.87 0.23
C PHE A 376 -15.75 13.96 -1.07
N HIS A 377 -14.52 13.46 -1.09
CA HIS A 377 -13.64 13.60 -2.24
C HIS A 377 -13.88 12.50 -3.26
N ASN A 378 -13.79 12.90 -4.53
CA ASN A 378 -13.73 11.96 -5.66
C ASN A 378 -14.87 10.94 -5.70
N PHE A 379 -16.10 11.34 -5.38
CA PHE A 379 -17.29 10.53 -5.62
C PHE A 379 -17.41 10.18 -7.11
N ILE A 380 -17.49 8.88 -7.42
CA ILE A 380 -17.59 8.39 -8.80
C ILE A 380 -19.06 8.07 -9.06
N ILE A 381 -19.65 8.69 -10.08
CA ILE A 381 -21.01 8.39 -10.54
C ILE A 381 -20.98 7.90 -11.98
N GLU A 382 -21.37 6.64 -12.20
CA GLU A 382 -21.38 6.01 -13.51
C GLU A 382 -22.75 6.10 -14.16
N GLU A 383 -22.82 5.89 -15.48
CA GLU A 383 -24.10 5.89 -16.20
C GLU A 383 -25.07 4.85 -15.62
N GLY A 384 -26.28 5.30 -15.27
CA GLY A 384 -27.31 4.47 -14.65
C GLY A 384 -27.33 4.49 -13.12
N ASP A 385 -26.32 5.08 -12.47
CA ASP A 385 -26.31 5.25 -11.01
C ASP A 385 -27.34 6.32 -10.56
N ILE A 386 -27.83 6.18 -9.33
CA ILE A 386 -28.77 7.14 -8.72
C ILE A 386 -28.16 7.72 -7.46
N LEU A 387 -28.04 9.05 -7.39
CA LEU A 387 -27.66 9.77 -6.17
C LEU A 387 -28.90 10.26 -5.42
N LYS A 388 -29.07 9.81 -4.18
CA LYS A 388 -30.16 10.17 -3.28
C LYS A 388 -29.68 11.17 -2.25
N ILE A 389 -30.39 12.28 -2.18
CA ILE A 389 -30.05 13.42 -1.34
C ILE A 389 -31.27 13.78 -0.49
N PRO A 390 -31.52 13.08 0.63
CA PRO A 390 -32.51 13.45 1.61
C PRO A 390 -31.99 14.62 2.48
N ASP A 391 -32.80 15.67 2.58
CA ASP A 391 -32.67 16.74 3.58
C ASP A 391 -31.38 17.59 3.58
N ILE A 392 -30.55 17.49 2.54
CA ILE A 392 -29.34 18.31 2.36
C ILE A 392 -29.29 18.98 0.99
N LYS A 393 -28.45 20.01 0.88
CA LYS A 393 -28.02 20.60 -0.37
C LYS A 393 -26.51 20.51 -0.48
N VAL A 394 -26.03 20.11 -1.65
CA VAL A 394 -24.62 19.93 -1.93
C VAL A 394 -24.23 20.58 -3.25
N LYS A 395 -22.94 20.85 -3.39
CA LYS A 395 -22.30 21.24 -4.64
C LYS A 395 -21.42 20.08 -5.12
N LEU A 396 -21.64 19.63 -6.33
CA LEU A 396 -20.75 18.70 -7.04
C LEU A 396 -19.74 19.52 -7.82
N ILE A 397 -18.46 19.33 -7.53
CA ILE A 397 -17.34 19.99 -8.21
C ILE A 397 -16.54 18.91 -8.92
N PRO A 398 -16.35 18.96 -10.26
CA PRO A 398 -15.54 17.97 -10.96
C PRO A 398 -14.15 17.86 -10.33
N SER A 399 -13.70 16.62 -10.04
CA SER A 399 -12.36 16.36 -9.50
C SER A 399 -11.27 16.58 -10.56
N GLU A 400 -10.08 17.01 -10.14
CA GLU A 400 -8.90 17.27 -11.01
C GLU A 400 -7.80 16.21 -10.87
#